data_AF-A0A2H1FDZ3-F1
#
_entry.id   AF-A0A2H1FDZ3-F1
#
_cell.length_a   1.000
_cell.length_b   1.000
_cell.length_c   1.000
_cell.angle_alpha   90.00
_cell.angle_beta   90.00
_cell.angle_gamma   90.00
#
_symmetry.space_group_name_H-M   'P 1'
#
loop_
_entity.id
_entity.type
_entity.pdbx_description
1 polymer ?
#
loop_
_entity_poly.entity_id
_entity_poly.type
_entity_poly.pdbx_seq_one_letter_code
_entity_poly.pdbx_strand_id
1 'polypeptide(L)'
;MNSKVKMTSNGIVVLHSDKTVHLDPKRGTENGISFVSHAHLDHLHNQKGDGVLIASKQTTEIAKLRGYVIENYVEQYENFSMIDAGHILGAKGLLFDDLFYTGDISIRNRGFMKGATVPKCKTLITECTFGMPEYVFPTIDDTVKRVNEIISELYGKGKPVILLGYELGKAQILSHLFSHWDPYYHDSVKKVNDLYRQFGVPLDESIGHTEAESRGLLEKKPWLMIAPNMSGRNAFVKHMKSKYDAITIGFSGWAQSSRFSFARGHDYSIALSDHCDYNELIDLVKRCNPEKIYTVHGFVDEFAADLVKRGYDAQSLREDSIDNYV
;
A
#
# COMPACT_ATOMS: atom_id res chain seq x y z
N MET A 1 -19.86 20.15 16.65
CA MET A 1 -18.56 20.81 16.96
C MET A 1 -17.63 20.49 15.81
N ASN A 2 -16.91 21.47 15.26
CA ASN A 2 -16.01 21.21 14.13
C ASN A 2 -14.71 20.60 14.66
N SER A 3 -14.39 19.38 14.25
CA SER A 3 -13.09 18.74 14.51
C SER A 3 -11.98 19.60 13.91
N LYS A 4 -10.92 19.88 14.67
CA LYS A 4 -9.75 20.60 14.16
C LYS A 4 -8.68 19.60 13.74
N VAL A 5 -8.34 19.59 12.46
CA VAL A 5 -7.33 18.69 11.87
C VAL A 5 -6.02 19.45 11.67
N LYS A 6 -4.90 18.85 12.08
CA LYS A 6 -3.56 19.43 11.94
C LYS A 6 -2.54 18.36 11.59
N MET A 7 -1.59 18.69 10.71
CA MET A 7 -0.37 17.90 10.55
C MET A 7 0.67 18.33 11.58
N THR A 8 1.29 17.37 12.23
CA THR A 8 2.39 17.58 13.18
C THR A 8 3.61 16.79 12.76
N SER A 9 4.76 17.04 13.39
CA SER A 9 5.96 16.21 13.18
C SER A 9 5.75 14.75 13.57
N ASN A 10 4.74 14.46 14.41
CA ASN A 10 4.35 13.12 14.81
C ASN A 10 3.16 12.55 14.02
N GLY A 11 2.80 13.11 12.86
CA GLY A 11 1.66 12.66 12.06
C GLY A 11 0.43 13.54 12.24
N ILE A 12 -0.75 13.04 11.85
CA ILE A 12 -1.97 13.84 11.81
C ILE A 12 -2.64 13.80 13.19
N VAL A 13 -3.03 14.97 13.68
CA VAL A 13 -3.76 15.12 14.94
C VAL A 13 -5.12 15.72 14.67
N VAL A 14 -6.16 15.09 15.19
CA VAL A 14 -7.54 15.57 15.18
C VAL A 14 -7.93 15.88 16.62
N LEU A 15 -8.19 17.15 16.91
CA LEU A 15 -8.82 17.54 18.17
C LEU A 15 -10.34 17.45 18.00
N HIS A 16 -10.95 16.57 18.78
CA HIS A 16 -12.38 16.32 18.75
C HIS A 16 -12.96 16.41 20.16
N SER A 17 -13.79 17.43 20.39
CA SER A 17 -14.35 17.72 21.73
C SER A 17 -13.21 17.84 22.76
N ASP A 18 -13.14 16.91 23.73
CA ASP A 18 -12.09 16.85 24.76
C ASP A 18 -11.05 15.73 24.50
N LYS A 19 -11.08 15.10 23.30
CA LYS A 19 -10.21 13.98 22.92
C LYS A 19 -9.23 14.39 21.81
N THR A 20 -8.02 13.83 21.90
CA THR A 20 -6.98 13.95 20.89
C THR A 20 -6.84 12.61 20.16
N VAL A 21 -7.05 12.62 18.85
CA VAL A 21 -6.89 11.44 17.98
C VAL A 21 -5.67 11.62 17.11
N HIS A 22 -4.74 10.67 17.16
CA HIS A 22 -3.53 10.62 16.37
C HIS A 22 -3.69 9.56 15.27
N LEU A 23 -3.54 9.97 14.01
CA LEU A 23 -3.69 9.09 12.86
C LEU A 23 -2.29 8.82 12.28
N ASP A 24 -1.92 7.54 12.25
CA ASP A 24 -0.61 7.03 11.85
C ASP A 24 0.57 7.80 12.47
N PRO A 25 0.66 7.86 13.81
CA PRO A 25 1.71 8.62 14.45
C PRO A 25 3.09 7.98 14.21
N LYS A 26 4.12 8.83 14.11
CA LYS A 26 5.51 8.36 13.90
C LYS A 26 6.21 7.90 15.19
N ARG A 27 5.61 8.17 16.34
CA ARG A 27 6.11 7.98 17.70
C ARG A 27 4.94 7.69 18.63
N GLY A 28 5.24 7.04 19.76
CA GLY A 28 4.27 6.79 20.81
C GLY A 28 3.61 8.08 21.28
N THR A 29 2.31 8.02 21.55
CA THR A 29 1.50 9.15 21.99
C THR A 29 1.15 9.01 23.45
N GLU A 30 1.33 10.07 24.22
CA GLU A 30 0.88 10.14 25.61
C GLU A 30 -0.56 10.67 25.66
N ASN A 31 -1.43 10.05 26.46
CA ASN A 31 -2.80 10.51 26.71
C ASN A 31 -3.60 10.84 25.43
N GLY A 32 -4.16 9.82 24.78
CA GLY A 32 -4.99 10.01 23.59
C GLY A 32 -5.42 8.70 22.95
N ILE A 33 -6.00 8.83 21.75
CA ILE A 33 -6.38 7.70 20.89
C ILE A 33 -5.45 7.72 19.69
N SER A 34 -4.70 6.64 19.49
CA SER A 34 -3.87 6.44 18.31
C SER A 34 -4.51 5.43 17.37
N PHE A 35 -4.36 5.64 16.08
CA PHE A 35 -4.81 4.72 15.05
C PHE A 35 -3.67 4.39 14.11
N VAL A 36 -3.45 3.09 13.89
CA VAL A 36 -2.50 2.58 12.88
C VAL A 36 -3.32 1.95 11.76
N SER A 37 -3.32 2.60 10.59
CA SER A 37 -4.12 2.21 9.43
C SER A 37 -3.65 0.88 8.85
N HIS A 38 -2.34 0.69 8.69
CA HIS A 38 -1.78 -0.51 8.08
C HIS A 38 -0.28 -0.69 8.38
N ALA A 39 0.27 -1.81 7.93
CA ALA A 39 1.60 -2.29 8.32
C ALA A 39 2.74 -1.90 7.36
N HIS A 40 2.63 -0.82 6.57
CA HIS A 40 3.79 -0.24 5.88
C HIS A 40 4.63 0.61 6.83
N LEU A 41 5.93 0.74 6.54
CA LEU A 41 6.91 1.26 7.51
C LEU A 41 6.71 2.74 7.82
N ASP A 42 6.13 3.48 6.88
CA ASP A 42 5.78 4.89 6.98
C ASP A 42 4.51 5.15 7.82
N HIS A 43 3.82 4.09 8.25
CA HIS A 43 2.65 4.14 9.14
C HIS A 43 2.89 3.43 10.48
N LEU A 44 4.07 2.82 10.68
CA LEU A 44 4.42 2.06 11.87
C LEU A 44 5.43 2.80 12.75
N HIS A 45 5.28 2.64 14.07
CA HIS A 45 6.28 3.06 15.05
C HIS A 45 6.49 1.97 16.12
N ASN A 46 7.69 1.94 16.71
CA ASN A 46 8.07 1.00 17.78
C ASN A 46 7.98 1.61 19.19
N GLN A 47 7.72 2.92 19.26
CA GLN A 47 7.72 3.63 20.53
C GLN A 47 6.40 3.40 21.25
N LYS A 48 6.49 2.99 22.52
CA LYS A 48 5.32 2.78 23.38
C LYS A 48 4.70 4.14 23.74
N GLY A 49 3.37 4.20 23.72
CA GLY A 49 2.57 5.23 24.36
C GLY A 49 1.73 4.61 25.49
N ASP A 50 1.04 5.44 26.25
CA ASP A 50 0.11 5.02 27.32
C ASP A 50 -1.38 5.22 26.95
N GLY A 51 -1.65 5.77 25.76
CA GLY A 51 -2.98 5.93 25.19
C GLY A 51 -3.60 4.64 24.62
N VAL A 52 -4.84 4.75 24.14
CA VAL A 52 -5.53 3.67 23.43
C VAL A 52 -5.00 3.57 22.01
N LEU A 53 -4.65 2.38 21.54
CA LEU A 53 -4.23 2.14 20.16
C LEU A 53 -5.27 1.29 19.43
N ILE A 54 -5.81 1.82 18.34
CA ILE A 54 -6.75 1.13 17.45
C ILE A 54 -5.96 0.61 16.23
N ALA A 55 -6.05 -0.69 15.97
CA ALA A 55 -5.46 -1.33 14.79
C ALA A 55 -6.19 -2.64 14.50
N SER A 56 -6.11 -3.12 13.25
CA SER A 56 -6.61 -4.45 12.90
C SER A 56 -5.62 -5.54 13.35
N LYS A 57 -6.14 -6.73 13.68
CA LYS A 57 -5.31 -7.90 13.99
C LYS A 57 -4.33 -8.26 12.87
N GLN A 58 -4.76 -8.13 11.62
CA GLN A 58 -3.89 -8.41 10.47
C GLN A 58 -2.73 -7.40 10.42
N THR A 59 -3.00 -6.11 10.62
CA THR A 59 -1.96 -5.07 10.68
C THR A 59 -0.95 -5.37 11.78
N THR A 60 -1.39 -5.81 12.96
CA THR A 60 -0.47 -6.08 14.08
C THR A 60 0.39 -7.33 13.86
N GLU A 61 -0.16 -8.41 13.32
CA GLU A 61 0.62 -9.62 13.04
C GLU A 61 1.60 -9.40 11.87
N ILE A 62 1.21 -8.63 10.85
CA ILE A 62 2.11 -8.25 9.77
C ILE A 62 3.22 -7.33 10.29
N ALA A 63 2.90 -6.33 11.12
CA ALA A 63 3.89 -5.47 11.76
C ALA A 63 4.90 -6.30 12.57
N LYS A 64 4.43 -7.28 13.35
CA LYS A 64 5.27 -8.20 14.13
C LYS A 64 6.21 -9.03 13.27
N LEU A 65 5.74 -9.57 12.16
CA LEU A 65 6.58 -10.27 11.18
C LEU A 65 7.71 -9.39 10.65
N ARG A 66 7.47 -8.07 10.57
CA ARG A 66 8.41 -7.06 10.09
C ARG A 66 9.26 -6.42 11.20
N GLY A 67 9.19 -6.95 12.43
CA GLY A 67 9.98 -6.48 13.58
C GLY A 67 9.38 -5.28 14.32
N TYR A 68 8.10 -4.97 14.10
CA TYR A 68 7.38 -3.92 14.80
C TYR A 68 6.36 -4.50 15.76
N VAL A 69 6.41 -4.08 17.03
CA VAL A 69 5.54 -4.64 18.06
C VAL A 69 4.47 -3.62 18.43
N ILE A 70 3.23 -3.92 18.02
CA ILE A 70 2.04 -3.18 18.43
C ILE A 70 1.39 -3.94 19.60
N GLU A 71 1.67 -3.51 20.82
CA GLU A 71 1.09 -4.06 22.06
C GLU A 71 -0.20 -3.33 22.45
N ASN A 72 -1.07 -4.02 23.19
CA ASN A 72 -2.28 -3.46 23.82
C ASN A 72 -3.24 -2.74 22.85
N TYR A 73 -3.30 -3.19 21.60
CA TYR A 73 -4.25 -2.65 20.62
C TYR A 73 -5.67 -3.16 20.86
N VAL A 74 -6.65 -2.42 20.36
CA VAL A 74 -8.05 -2.81 20.29
C VAL A 74 -8.55 -2.77 18.85
N GLU A 75 -9.39 -3.74 18.48
CA GLU A 75 -10.05 -3.73 17.16
C GLU A 75 -11.41 -2.99 17.18
N GLN A 76 -11.89 -2.61 18.36
CA GLN A 76 -13.16 -1.90 18.55
C GLN A 76 -13.02 -0.92 19.71
N TYR A 77 -13.46 0.31 19.51
CA TYR A 77 -13.39 1.35 20.52
C TYR A 77 -14.50 2.40 20.32
N GLU A 78 -15.46 2.44 21.25
CA GLU A 78 -16.54 3.44 21.28
C GLU A 78 -17.23 3.66 19.91
N ASN A 79 -17.25 4.90 19.40
CA ASN A 79 -17.82 5.30 18.11
C ASN A 79 -16.81 5.24 16.95
N PHE A 80 -15.59 4.76 17.18
CA PHE A 80 -14.56 4.64 16.15
C PHE A 80 -14.76 3.35 15.34
N SER A 81 -15.10 3.52 14.07
CA SER A 81 -15.36 2.43 13.14
C SER A 81 -14.18 2.26 12.18
N MET A 82 -13.52 1.11 12.22
CA MET A 82 -12.53 0.74 11.21
C MET A 82 -13.22 0.29 9.92
N ILE A 83 -12.90 0.95 8.80
CA ILE A 83 -13.47 0.68 7.48
C ILE A 83 -12.39 0.02 6.61
N ASP A 84 -12.73 -1.02 5.86
CA ASP A 84 -11.77 -1.65 4.93
C ASP A 84 -11.27 -0.62 3.91
N ALA A 85 -9.95 -0.34 3.92
CA ALA A 85 -9.30 0.59 2.99
C ALA A 85 -8.88 -0.09 1.68
N GLY A 86 -8.94 -1.42 1.64
CA GLY A 86 -8.66 -2.18 0.43
C GLY A 86 -7.23 -1.99 -0.08
N HIS A 87 -6.25 -1.51 0.69
CA HIS A 87 -4.86 -1.23 0.24
C HIS A 87 -3.88 -2.41 0.41
N ILE A 88 -3.83 -3.03 1.59
CA ILE A 88 -3.18 -4.32 1.85
C ILE A 88 -4.03 -5.12 2.82
N LEU A 89 -3.70 -6.40 3.04
CA LEU A 89 -4.41 -7.20 4.05
C LEU A 89 -4.33 -6.51 5.41
N GLY A 90 -5.49 -6.25 6.02
CA GLY A 90 -5.58 -5.56 7.31
C GLY A 90 -5.65 -4.05 7.24
N ALA A 91 -5.45 -3.43 6.07
CA ALA A 91 -5.52 -1.98 5.95
C ALA A 91 -6.92 -1.45 6.25
N LYS A 92 -7.00 -0.51 7.18
CA LYS A 92 -8.23 0.15 7.61
C LYS A 92 -8.12 1.66 7.48
N GLY A 93 -9.22 2.30 7.11
CA GLY A 93 -9.49 3.70 7.44
C GLY A 93 -10.25 3.79 8.77
N LEU A 94 -10.33 4.99 9.34
CA LEU A 94 -11.02 5.25 10.61
C LEU A 94 -12.14 6.27 10.40
N LEU A 95 -13.36 5.89 10.76
CA LEU A 95 -14.54 6.73 10.73
C LEU A 95 -14.99 7.04 12.17
N PHE A 96 -15.08 8.32 12.51
CA PHE A 96 -15.59 8.81 13.79
C PHE A 96 -16.11 10.25 13.64
N ASP A 97 -17.25 10.57 14.26
CA ASP A 97 -17.82 11.93 14.29
C ASP A 97 -17.90 12.64 12.92
N ASP A 98 -18.42 11.92 11.91
CA ASP A 98 -18.50 12.36 10.50
C ASP A 98 -17.13 12.67 9.84
N LEU A 99 -16.01 12.32 10.47
CA LEU A 99 -14.67 12.39 9.89
C LEU A 99 -14.22 11.00 9.45
N PHE A 100 -13.77 10.90 8.20
CA PHE A 100 -13.15 9.69 7.68
C PHE A 100 -11.69 9.93 7.32
N TYR A 101 -10.78 9.21 7.97
CA TYR A 101 -9.38 9.09 7.57
C TYR A 101 -9.17 7.81 6.80
N THR A 102 -8.62 7.90 5.58
CA THR A 102 -8.51 6.72 4.71
C THR A 102 -7.31 5.82 5.03
N GLY A 103 -6.23 6.39 5.59
CA GLY A 103 -4.90 5.81 5.40
C GLY A 103 -4.56 5.71 3.90
N ASP A 104 -3.73 4.75 3.53
CA ASP A 104 -3.60 4.37 2.13
C ASP A 104 -4.83 3.58 1.67
N ILE A 105 -5.37 3.90 0.49
CA ILE A 105 -6.68 3.41 0.06
C ILE A 105 -6.69 2.98 -1.40
N SER A 106 -7.45 1.93 -1.70
CA SER A 106 -7.76 1.52 -3.06
C SER A 106 -9.21 1.04 -3.16
N ILE A 107 -10.01 1.72 -3.97
CA ILE A 107 -11.43 1.41 -4.18
C ILE A 107 -11.68 0.34 -5.25
N ARG A 108 -10.63 -0.11 -5.95
CA ARG A 108 -10.70 -1.18 -6.95
C ARG A 108 -10.46 -2.55 -6.35
N ASN A 109 -11.17 -3.55 -6.88
CA ASN A 109 -10.82 -4.95 -6.67
C ASN A 109 -9.53 -5.27 -7.43
N ARG A 110 -8.64 -6.06 -6.81
CA ARG A 110 -7.42 -6.57 -7.45
C ARG A 110 -7.04 -7.92 -6.87
N GLY A 111 -7.08 -8.96 -7.70
CA GLY A 111 -6.89 -10.34 -7.25
C GLY A 111 -7.85 -10.70 -6.11
N PHE A 112 -7.30 -11.19 -5.00
CA PHE A 112 -8.07 -11.51 -3.79
C PHE A 112 -8.48 -10.27 -2.96
N MET A 113 -7.89 -9.09 -3.20
CA MET A 113 -8.21 -7.88 -2.44
C MET A 113 -9.47 -7.22 -3.00
N LYS A 114 -10.47 -7.06 -2.13
CA LYS A 114 -11.65 -6.23 -2.42
C LYS A 114 -11.30 -4.75 -2.29
N GLY A 115 -11.93 -3.93 -3.11
CA GLY A 115 -11.86 -2.48 -3.01
C GLY A 115 -12.44 -1.98 -1.69
N ALA A 116 -11.98 -0.80 -1.27
CA ALA A 116 -12.40 -0.16 -0.05
C ALA A 116 -13.93 0.04 0.02
N THR A 117 -14.47 -0.08 1.23
CA THR A 117 -15.82 0.42 1.50
C THR A 117 -15.73 1.93 1.69
N VAL A 118 -16.55 2.69 0.96
CA VAL A 118 -16.48 4.17 0.98
C VAL A 118 -17.69 4.73 1.74
N PRO A 119 -17.51 5.23 2.99
CA PRO A 119 -18.60 5.81 3.76
C PRO A 119 -18.91 7.24 3.31
N LYS A 120 -20.11 7.72 3.62
CA LYS A 120 -20.40 9.16 3.62
C LYS A 120 -19.72 9.79 4.85
N CYS A 121 -19.19 10.99 4.70
CA CYS A 121 -18.60 11.76 5.80
C CYS A 121 -18.71 13.26 5.51
N LYS A 122 -18.55 14.11 6.52
CA LYS A 122 -18.45 15.57 6.36
C LYS A 122 -17.01 16.02 6.19
N THR A 123 -16.09 15.40 6.90
CA THR A 123 -14.64 15.67 6.75
C THR A 123 -13.95 14.43 6.21
N LEU A 124 -13.26 14.57 5.08
CA LEU A 124 -12.43 13.52 4.49
C LEU A 124 -10.96 13.88 4.66
N ILE A 125 -10.16 13.00 5.24
CA ILE A 125 -8.70 13.05 5.21
C ILE A 125 -8.23 11.88 4.34
N THR A 126 -7.70 12.16 3.15
CA THR A 126 -7.34 11.13 2.16
C THR A 126 -5.90 11.24 1.67
N GLU A 127 -5.30 10.08 1.42
CA GLU A 127 -4.05 10.00 0.66
C GLU A 127 -4.23 10.55 -0.77
N CYS A 128 -3.13 10.94 -1.41
CA CYS A 128 -3.09 11.38 -2.80
C CYS A 128 -1.77 11.01 -3.48
N THR A 129 -1.30 9.78 -3.25
CA THR A 129 -0.04 9.23 -3.81
C THR A 129 0.02 9.45 -5.31
N PHE A 130 -1.13 9.28 -5.97
CA PHE A 130 -1.33 9.45 -7.41
C PHE A 130 -2.32 10.59 -7.73
N GLY A 131 -2.27 11.67 -6.96
CA GLY A 131 -3.16 12.84 -7.06
C GLY A 131 -3.01 13.73 -8.31
N MET A 132 -2.22 13.32 -9.32
CA MET A 132 -2.10 14.05 -10.59
C MET A 132 -2.83 13.33 -11.74
N PRO A 133 -3.47 14.07 -12.68
CA PRO A 133 -4.20 13.48 -13.81
C PRO A 133 -3.39 12.53 -14.73
N GLU A 134 -2.06 12.57 -14.68
CA GLU A 134 -1.20 11.66 -15.46
C GLU A 134 -1.20 10.22 -14.90
N TYR A 135 -1.57 10.02 -13.63
CA TYR A 135 -1.65 8.71 -13.00
C TYR A 135 -3.06 8.14 -13.14
N VAL A 136 -3.35 7.62 -14.33
CA VAL A 136 -4.53 6.77 -14.58
C VAL A 136 -4.00 5.40 -14.98
N PHE A 137 -4.32 4.38 -14.20
CA PHE A 137 -3.73 3.05 -14.39
C PHE A 137 -4.52 2.23 -15.42
N PRO A 138 -3.85 1.36 -16.20
CA PRO A 138 -4.53 0.35 -16.99
C PRO A 138 -5.37 -0.56 -16.08
N THR A 139 -6.34 -1.26 -16.68
CA THR A 139 -7.09 -2.28 -15.93
C THR A 139 -6.15 -3.40 -15.45
N ILE A 140 -6.56 -4.12 -14.41
CA ILE A 140 -5.81 -5.29 -13.93
C ILE A 140 -5.71 -6.33 -15.05
N ASP A 141 -6.79 -6.54 -15.81
CA ASP A 141 -6.83 -7.51 -16.90
C ASP A 141 -5.87 -7.14 -18.04
N ASP A 142 -5.82 -5.87 -18.46
CA ASP A 142 -4.86 -5.40 -19.47
C ASP A 142 -3.42 -5.57 -19.00
N THR A 143 -3.18 -5.31 -17.71
CA THR A 143 -1.86 -5.47 -17.09
C THR A 143 -1.45 -6.94 -17.08
N VAL A 144 -2.34 -7.84 -16.64
CA VAL A 144 -2.10 -9.29 -16.61
C VAL A 144 -1.87 -9.82 -18.02
N LYS A 145 -2.70 -9.42 -19.00
CA LYS A 145 -2.55 -9.81 -20.40
C LYS A 145 -1.17 -9.42 -20.94
N ARG A 146 -0.79 -8.16 -20.78
CA ARG A 146 0.50 -7.64 -21.25
C ARG A 146 1.68 -8.38 -20.61
N VAL A 147 1.61 -8.67 -19.32
CA VAL A 147 2.69 -9.38 -18.61
C VAL A 147 2.75 -10.84 -19.04
N ASN A 148 1.61 -11.51 -19.24
CA ASN A 148 1.57 -12.88 -19.76
C ASN A 148 2.18 -12.99 -21.16
N GLU A 149 1.94 -12.00 -22.03
CA GLU A 149 2.58 -11.93 -23.36
C GLU A 149 4.11 -11.84 -23.23
N ILE A 150 4.62 -10.97 -22.36
CA ILE A 150 6.06 -10.83 -22.08
C ILE A 150 6.65 -12.14 -21.52
N ILE A 151 6.00 -12.73 -20.51
CA ILE A 151 6.46 -13.99 -19.89
C ILE A 151 6.48 -15.11 -20.93
N SER A 152 5.43 -15.25 -21.74
CA SER A 152 5.33 -16.29 -22.76
C SER A 152 6.45 -16.17 -23.81
N GLU A 153 6.74 -14.95 -24.28
CA GLU A 153 7.85 -14.70 -25.21
C GLU A 153 9.21 -15.09 -24.59
N LEU A 154 9.44 -14.71 -23.34
CA LEU A 154 10.68 -14.99 -22.62
C LEU A 154 10.85 -16.49 -22.35
N TYR A 155 9.77 -17.18 -21.98
CA TYR A 155 9.75 -18.63 -21.81
C TYR A 155 10.08 -19.36 -23.11
N GLY A 156 9.54 -18.89 -24.25
CA GLY A 156 9.90 -19.41 -25.58
C GLY A 156 11.39 -19.28 -25.92
N LYS A 157 12.11 -18.37 -25.25
CA LYS A 157 13.56 -18.17 -25.35
C LYS A 157 14.36 -18.85 -24.22
N GLY A 158 13.69 -19.63 -23.36
CA GLY A 158 14.29 -20.29 -22.19
C GLY A 158 14.75 -19.32 -21.09
N LYS A 159 14.25 -18.08 -21.09
CA LYS A 159 14.65 -17.05 -20.12
C LYS A 159 13.81 -17.15 -18.84
N PRO A 160 14.45 -17.23 -17.66
CA PRO A 160 13.75 -17.06 -16.40
C PRO A 160 13.24 -15.63 -16.22
N VAL A 161 12.16 -15.49 -15.46
CA VAL A 161 11.53 -14.18 -15.20
C VAL A 161 11.39 -13.95 -13.71
N ILE A 162 11.70 -12.73 -13.26
CA ILE A 162 11.50 -12.29 -11.88
C ILE A 162 10.53 -11.10 -11.88
N LEU A 163 9.36 -11.28 -11.27
CA LEU A 163 8.38 -10.22 -11.04
C LEU A 163 8.70 -9.53 -9.71
N LEU A 164 8.96 -8.23 -9.78
CA LEU A 164 9.44 -7.42 -8.65
C LEU A 164 8.32 -6.49 -8.16
N GLY A 165 7.77 -6.80 -6.98
CA GLY A 165 6.77 -6.00 -6.27
C GLY A 165 7.20 -5.72 -4.83
N TYR A 166 6.68 -4.67 -4.20
CA TYR A 166 6.96 -4.43 -2.77
C TYR A 166 6.65 -5.69 -1.95
N GLU A 167 7.54 -6.01 -1.00
CA GLU A 167 7.50 -7.27 -0.23
C GLU A 167 6.14 -7.52 0.45
N LEU A 168 5.54 -6.44 0.99
CA LEU A 168 4.19 -6.42 1.53
C LEU A 168 3.24 -5.72 0.55
N GLY A 169 2.11 -6.36 0.26
CA GLY A 169 1.04 -5.86 -0.60
C GLY A 169 1.21 -6.33 -2.03
N LYS A 170 2.09 -5.68 -2.78
CA LYS A 170 2.24 -5.89 -4.22
C LYS A 170 2.70 -7.30 -4.58
N ALA A 171 3.68 -7.85 -3.85
CA ALA A 171 4.18 -9.20 -4.11
C ALA A 171 3.09 -10.27 -3.92
N GLN A 172 2.18 -10.08 -2.96
CA GLN A 172 1.06 -11.01 -2.76
C GLN A 172 0.06 -10.92 -3.91
N ILE A 173 -0.26 -9.71 -4.40
CA ILE A 173 -1.09 -9.52 -5.60
C ILE A 173 -0.45 -10.20 -6.81
N LEU A 174 0.85 -10.02 -7.04
CA LEU A 174 1.57 -10.69 -8.13
C LEU A 174 1.57 -12.22 -7.97
N SER A 175 1.73 -12.72 -6.75
CA SER A 175 1.66 -14.16 -6.45
C SER A 175 0.30 -14.76 -6.84
N HIS A 176 -0.79 -14.00 -6.65
CA HIS A 176 -2.14 -14.42 -7.04
C HIS A 176 -2.38 -14.28 -8.56
N LEU A 177 -2.05 -13.13 -9.15
CA LEU A 177 -2.35 -12.84 -10.56
C LEU A 177 -1.57 -13.71 -11.55
N PHE A 178 -0.41 -14.22 -11.14
CA PHE A 178 0.47 -15.04 -11.97
C PHE A 178 0.68 -16.44 -11.39
N SER A 179 -0.25 -16.91 -10.57
CA SER A 179 -0.13 -18.19 -9.88
C SER A 179 -0.15 -19.39 -10.84
N HIS A 180 -0.82 -19.26 -11.99
CA HIS A 180 -0.86 -20.26 -13.07
C HIS A 180 0.48 -20.52 -13.76
N TRP A 181 1.52 -19.73 -13.47
CA TRP A 181 2.89 -19.97 -13.90
C TRP A 181 3.73 -20.73 -12.87
N ASP A 182 3.12 -21.18 -11.76
CA ASP A 182 3.75 -21.89 -10.64
C ASP A 182 5.04 -21.19 -10.13
N PRO A 183 4.97 -19.90 -9.74
CA PRO A 183 6.17 -19.15 -9.38
C PRO A 183 6.86 -19.68 -8.12
N TYR A 184 8.18 -19.65 -8.11
CA TYR A 184 8.94 -19.65 -6.86
C TYR A 184 8.79 -18.31 -6.13
N TYR A 185 9.01 -18.29 -4.82
CA TYR A 185 8.99 -17.06 -4.05
C TYR A 185 10.38 -16.73 -3.52
N HIS A 186 10.77 -15.46 -3.57
CA HIS A 186 11.84 -14.99 -2.69
C HIS A 186 11.46 -15.27 -1.23
N ASP A 187 12.44 -15.63 -0.39
CA ASP A 187 12.15 -16.13 0.97
C ASP A 187 11.39 -15.12 1.83
N SER A 188 11.62 -13.81 1.65
CA SER A 188 10.85 -12.78 2.37
C SER A 188 9.40 -12.66 1.87
N VAL A 189 9.15 -12.79 0.56
CA VAL A 189 7.80 -12.82 0.01
C VAL A 189 7.07 -14.08 0.48
N LYS A 190 7.75 -15.23 0.50
CA LYS A 190 7.20 -16.48 1.03
C LYS A 190 6.69 -16.30 2.46
N LYS A 191 7.49 -15.69 3.35
CA LYS A 191 7.07 -15.42 4.75
C LYS A 191 5.77 -14.61 4.84
N VAL A 192 5.63 -13.57 4.02
CA VAL A 192 4.42 -12.75 3.99
C VAL A 192 3.24 -13.52 3.39
N ASN A 193 3.45 -14.28 2.30
CA ASN A 193 2.43 -15.14 1.71
C ASN A 193 1.94 -16.19 2.73
N ASP A 194 2.85 -16.81 3.50
CA ASP A 194 2.52 -17.79 4.54
C ASP A 194 1.65 -17.17 5.64
N LEU A 195 1.93 -15.94 6.07
CA LEU A 195 1.08 -15.20 7.01
C LEU A 195 -0.29 -14.85 6.39
N TYR A 196 -0.33 -14.44 5.12
CA TYR A 196 -1.59 -14.18 4.42
C TYR A 196 -2.47 -15.44 4.34
N ARG A 197 -1.88 -16.61 4.10
CA ARG A 197 -2.58 -17.90 4.14
C ARG A 197 -3.16 -18.21 5.52
N GLN A 198 -2.46 -17.89 6.61
CA GLN A 198 -2.99 -18.04 7.97
C GLN A 198 -4.24 -17.18 8.24
N PHE A 199 -4.38 -16.06 7.52
CA PHE A 199 -5.58 -15.23 7.53
C PHE A 199 -6.66 -15.65 6.50
N GLY A 200 -6.49 -16.80 5.84
CA GLY A 200 -7.46 -17.35 4.90
C GLY A 200 -7.39 -16.76 3.48
N VAL A 201 -6.33 -16.02 3.13
CA VAL A 201 -6.13 -15.57 1.75
C VAL A 201 -5.72 -16.76 0.88
N PRO A 202 -6.39 -16.99 -0.27
CA PRO A 202 -6.10 -18.12 -1.16
C PRO A 202 -4.89 -17.81 -2.05
N LEU A 203 -3.70 -17.83 -1.44
CA LEU A 203 -2.42 -17.80 -2.15
C LEU A 203 -1.89 -19.22 -2.30
N ASP A 204 -1.37 -19.54 -3.48
CA ASP A 204 -0.78 -20.85 -3.74
C ASP A 204 0.50 -21.05 -2.93
N GLU A 205 0.67 -22.28 -2.42
CA GLU A 205 1.92 -22.68 -1.77
C GLU A 205 3.03 -22.82 -2.81
N SER A 206 4.20 -22.27 -2.50
CA SER A 206 5.41 -22.50 -3.27
C SER A 206 6.63 -22.48 -2.36
N ILE A 207 7.72 -23.06 -2.85
CA ILE A 207 9.00 -23.09 -2.15
C ILE A 207 9.72 -21.74 -2.27
N GLY A 208 10.60 -21.49 -1.30
CA GLY A 208 11.44 -20.29 -1.27
C GLY A 208 12.64 -20.39 -2.22
N HIS A 209 13.20 -19.23 -2.58
CA HIS A 209 14.41 -19.10 -3.41
C HIS A 209 15.55 -19.98 -2.90
N THR A 210 15.85 -19.93 -1.60
CA THR A 210 16.99 -20.66 -1.03
C THR A 210 16.81 -22.18 -1.18
N GLU A 211 15.58 -22.68 -0.98
CA GLU A 211 15.26 -24.08 -1.19
C GLU A 211 15.32 -24.46 -2.69
N ALA A 212 14.76 -23.63 -3.57
CA ALA A 212 14.81 -23.87 -5.01
C ALA A 212 16.26 -23.91 -5.55
N GLU A 213 17.13 -23.01 -5.08
CA GLU A 213 18.54 -22.96 -5.47
C GLU A 213 19.30 -24.19 -4.95
N SER A 214 19.17 -24.53 -3.66
CA SER A 214 19.86 -25.69 -3.06
C SER A 214 19.48 -27.02 -3.70
N ARG A 215 18.24 -27.16 -4.18
CA ARG A 215 17.74 -28.34 -4.90
C ARG A 215 18.09 -28.34 -6.40
N GLY A 216 18.80 -27.32 -6.90
CA GLY A 216 19.16 -27.17 -8.32
C GLY A 216 17.96 -26.94 -9.24
N LEU A 217 16.82 -26.50 -8.70
CA LEU A 217 15.61 -26.28 -9.49
C LEU A 217 15.74 -25.05 -10.40
N LEU A 218 16.51 -24.05 -9.97
CA LEU A 218 16.76 -22.84 -10.77
C LEU A 218 17.68 -23.08 -11.99
N GLU A 219 18.34 -24.23 -12.07
CA GLU A 219 19.10 -24.65 -13.26
C GLU A 219 18.15 -25.16 -14.38
N LYS A 220 16.92 -25.56 -14.04
CA LYS A 220 15.89 -26.03 -14.98
C LYS A 220 15.05 -24.86 -15.49
N LYS A 221 15.55 -24.17 -16.50
CA LYS A 221 14.90 -23.00 -17.11
C LYS A 221 13.84 -23.41 -18.16
N PRO A 222 12.80 -22.59 -18.40
CA PRO A 222 12.49 -21.33 -17.72
C PRO A 222 11.74 -21.54 -16.39
N TRP A 223 11.79 -20.54 -15.52
CA TRP A 223 11.03 -20.48 -14.27
C TRP A 223 10.59 -19.04 -13.98
N LEU A 224 9.57 -18.88 -13.15
CA LEU A 224 9.06 -17.60 -12.68
C LEU A 224 9.38 -17.44 -11.19
N MET A 225 9.70 -16.22 -10.76
CA MET A 225 9.87 -15.91 -9.34
C MET A 225 9.18 -14.60 -8.98
N ILE A 226 8.48 -14.56 -7.84
CA ILE A 226 8.03 -13.31 -7.24
C ILE A 226 9.03 -12.88 -6.17
N ALA A 227 9.52 -11.65 -6.25
CA ALA A 227 10.54 -11.12 -5.33
C ALA A 227 10.26 -9.66 -4.92
N PRO A 228 10.85 -9.19 -3.81
CA PRO A 228 10.75 -7.80 -3.38
C PRO A 228 11.24 -6.82 -4.46
N ASN A 229 10.69 -5.61 -4.47
CA ASN A 229 11.08 -4.54 -5.40
C ASN A 229 12.50 -4.03 -5.12
N MET A 230 13.47 -4.80 -5.57
CA MET A 230 14.90 -4.52 -5.51
C MET A 230 15.35 -3.85 -6.81
N SER A 231 16.26 -2.88 -6.71
CA SER A 231 16.84 -2.25 -7.91
C SER A 231 17.77 -3.22 -8.63
N GLY A 232 18.06 -2.96 -9.91
CA GLY A 232 19.06 -3.72 -10.68
C GLY A 232 20.48 -3.67 -10.09
N ARG A 233 20.74 -2.77 -9.13
CA ARG A 233 22.02 -2.69 -8.41
C ARG A 233 22.11 -3.63 -7.22
N ASN A 234 20.99 -4.17 -6.74
CA ASN A 234 20.92 -5.07 -5.60
C ASN A 234 21.70 -6.37 -5.90
N ALA A 235 22.43 -6.88 -4.90
CA ALA A 235 23.28 -8.06 -5.05
C ALA A 235 22.51 -9.32 -5.48
N PHE A 236 21.31 -9.54 -4.93
CA PHE A 236 20.43 -10.63 -5.33
C PHE A 236 20.06 -10.52 -6.81
N VAL A 237 19.55 -9.36 -7.25
CA VAL A 237 19.16 -9.16 -8.65
C VAL A 237 20.35 -9.35 -9.59
N LYS A 238 21.53 -8.81 -9.24
CA LYS A 238 22.75 -9.03 -10.02
C LYS A 238 23.13 -10.50 -10.12
N HIS A 239 23.10 -11.23 -9.01
CA HIS A 239 23.38 -12.67 -8.97
C HIS A 239 22.44 -13.45 -9.86
N MET A 240 21.12 -13.18 -9.75
CA MET A 240 20.12 -13.88 -10.55
C MET A 240 20.29 -13.60 -12.06
N LYS A 241 20.60 -12.35 -12.42
CA LYS A 241 20.91 -11.98 -13.81
C LYS A 241 22.19 -12.65 -14.30
N SER A 242 23.28 -12.61 -13.54
CA SER A 242 24.57 -13.15 -13.99
C SER A 242 24.62 -14.67 -14.05
N LYS A 243 24.00 -15.36 -13.08
CA LYS A 243 24.02 -16.82 -13.00
C LYS A 243 22.96 -17.46 -13.90
N TYR A 244 21.74 -16.93 -13.87
CA TYR A 244 20.60 -17.54 -14.55
C TYR A 244 20.13 -16.81 -15.79
N ASP A 245 20.73 -15.67 -16.15
CA ASP A 245 20.30 -14.87 -17.31
C ASP A 245 18.81 -14.48 -17.19
N ALA A 246 18.39 -14.21 -15.95
CA ALA A 246 17.03 -13.89 -15.58
C ALA A 246 16.65 -12.47 -16.02
N ILE A 247 15.39 -12.29 -16.43
CA ILE A 247 14.82 -11.01 -16.85
C ILE A 247 13.91 -10.48 -15.75
N THR A 248 14.02 -9.18 -15.43
CA THR A 248 13.25 -8.55 -14.35
C THR A 248 12.13 -7.66 -14.89
N ILE A 249 10.94 -7.84 -14.31
CA ILE A 249 9.76 -7.00 -14.56
C ILE A 249 9.40 -6.29 -13.25
N GLY A 250 9.59 -4.98 -13.20
CA GLY A 250 9.25 -4.14 -12.04
C GLY A 250 7.83 -3.63 -12.07
N PHE A 251 7.13 -3.70 -10.94
CA PHE A 251 5.75 -3.24 -10.80
C PHE A 251 5.65 -2.03 -9.85
N SER A 252 5.08 -0.93 -10.34
CA SER A 252 4.82 0.26 -9.53
C SER A 252 3.84 1.20 -10.23
N GLY A 253 2.97 1.90 -9.48
CA GLY A 253 2.15 2.97 -10.04
C GLY A 253 2.98 4.09 -10.68
N TRP A 254 4.20 4.34 -10.18
CA TRP A 254 5.13 5.31 -10.75
C TRP A 254 5.58 4.97 -12.18
N ALA A 255 5.46 3.70 -12.61
CA ALA A 255 5.75 3.30 -13.98
C ALA A 255 4.75 3.84 -15.02
N GLN A 256 3.64 4.43 -14.56
CA GLN A 256 2.67 5.11 -15.43
C GLN A 256 3.19 6.45 -15.96
N SER A 257 4.03 7.16 -15.20
CA SER A 257 4.49 8.49 -15.61
C SER A 257 5.58 8.38 -16.68
N SER A 258 5.39 9.10 -17.79
CA SER A 258 6.42 9.30 -18.81
C SER A 258 7.50 10.30 -18.37
N ARG A 259 7.24 11.08 -17.32
CA ARG A 259 8.15 12.11 -16.78
C ARG A 259 9.09 11.56 -15.72
N PHE A 260 8.58 10.66 -14.87
CA PHE A 260 9.36 10.01 -13.83
C PHE A 260 9.65 8.57 -14.25
N SER A 261 10.78 8.34 -14.93
CA SER A 261 11.14 6.99 -15.39
C SER A 261 11.34 6.06 -14.18
N PHE A 262 10.34 5.26 -13.84
CA PHE A 262 10.46 4.21 -12.82
C PHE A 262 11.18 3.00 -13.43
N ALA A 263 12.42 3.18 -13.88
CA ALA A 263 13.18 2.10 -14.48
C ALA A 263 13.86 1.23 -13.40
N ARG A 264 14.33 1.81 -12.28
CA ARG A 264 15.10 1.15 -11.18
C ARG A 264 16.16 0.11 -11.63
N GLY A 265 16.58 0.12 -12.90
CA GLY A 265 17.46 -0.90 -13.51
C GLY A 265 16.77 -2.24 -13.84
N HIS A 266 15.44 -2.26 -13.97
CA HIS A 266 14.65 -3.39 -14.43
C HIS A 266 14.63 -3.47 -15.96
N ASP A 267 14.42 -4.67 -16.52
CA ASP A 267 14.34 -4.84 -17.98
C ASP A 267 12.98 -4.39 -18.53
N TYR A 268 11.92 -4.56 -17.73
CA TYR A 268 10.59 -4.03 -17.98
C TYR A 268 10.05 -3.30 -16.75
N SER A 269 9.25 -2.24 -16.97
CA SER A 269 8.50 -1.55 -15.93
C SER A 269 7.02 -1.50 -16.29
N ILE A 270 6.17 -1.96 -15.37
CA ILE A 270 4.73 -2.13 -15.57
C ILE A 270 3.96 -1.36 -14.49
N ALA A 271 2.97 -0.59 -14.92
CA ALA A 271 2.08 0.14 -14.01
C ALA A 271 1.17 -0.84 -13.26
N LEU A 272 1.33 -0.89 -11.94
CA LEU A 272 0.44 -1.61 -11.02
C LEU A 272 0.57 -0.99 -9.63
N SER A 273 -0.57 -0.63 -9.05
CA SER A 273 -0.63 0.02 -7.75
C SER A 273 -1.67 -0.63 -6.85
N ASP A 274 -1.38 -0.58 -5.56
CA ASP A 274 -2.24 -0.90 -4.43
C ASP A 274 -2.94 0.35 -3.85
N HIS A 275 -2.74 1.52 -4.47
CA HIS A 275 -3.41 2.78 -4.16
C HIS A 275 -4.45 3.13 -5.23
N CYS A 276 -5.35 4.06 -4.90
CA CYS A 276 -6.20 4.71 -5.88
C CYS A 276 -5.36 5.42 -6.94
N ASP A 277 -5.81 5.36 -8.19
CA ASP A 277 -5.33 6.29 -9.22
C ASP A 277 -6.06 7.63 -9.12
N TYR A 278 -5.71 8.58 -9.99
CA TYR A 278 -6.32 9.90 -9.97
C TYR A 278 -7.85 9.88 -10.13
N ASN A 279 -8.38 9.08 -11.06
CA ASN A 279 -9.83 9.03 -11.29
C ASN A 279 -10.55 8.37 -10.11
N GLU A 280 -9.92 7.39 -9.48
CA GLU A 280 -10.42 6.74 -8.29
C GLU A 280 -10.38 7.63 -7.05
N LEU A 281 -9.37 8.49 -6.91
CA LEU A 281 -9.35 9.51 -5.85
C LEU A 281 -10.50 10.50 -6.03
N ILE A 282 -10.79 10.93 -7.26
CA ILE A 282 -11.96 11.78 -7.55
C ILE A 282 -13.28 11.04 -7.25
N ASP A 283 -13.37 9.76 -7.60
CA ASP A 283 -14.56 8.94 -7.30
C ASP A 283 -14.74 8.70 -5.79
N LEU A 284 -13.65 8.47 -5.06
CA LEU A 284 -13.63 8.41 -3.60
C LEU A 284 -14.24 9.69 -3.00
N VAL A 285 -13.78 10.87 -3.42
CA VAL A 285 -14.33 12.16 -2.96
C VAL A 285 -15.83 12.27 -3.25
N LYS A 286 -16.28 11.92 -4.46
CA LYS A 286 -17.71 11.95 -4.82
C LYS A 286 -18.54 11.00 -3.98
N ARG A 287 -18.05 9.77 -3.75
CA ARG A 287 -18.72 8.75 -2.94
C ARG A 287 -18.81 9.18 -1.47
N CYS A 288 -17.75 9.77 -0.91
CA CYS A 288 -17.77 10.33 0.45
C CYS A 288 -18.71 11.54 0.59
N ASN A 289 -18.81 12.38 -0.45
CA ASN A 289 -19.58 13.63 -0.43
C ASN A 289 -19.26 14.54 0.78
N PRO A 290 -17.97 14.88 1.01
CA PRO A 290 -17.57 15.68 2.16
C PRO A 290 -17.85 17.17 1.96
N GLU A 291 -18.02 17.87 3.09
CA GLU A 291 -18.03 19.33 3.18
C GLU A 291 -16.60 19.89 3.21
N LYS A 292 -15.65 19.15 3.81
CA LYS A 292 -14.22 19.52 3.92
C LYS A 292 -13.31 18.35 3.54
N ILE A 293 -12.27 18.63 2.75
CA ILE A 293 -11.26 17.65 2.35
C ILE A 293 -9.87 18.08 2.80
N TYR A 294 -9.12 17.14 3.36
CA TYR A 294 -7.72 17.27 3.67
C TYR A 294 -6.91 16.24 2.86
N THR A 295 -5.93 16.70 2.10
CA THR A 295 -5.06 15.82 1.31
C THR A 295 -3.73 15.60 2.05
N VAL A 296 -3.31 14.34 2.10
CA VAL A 296 -2.05 13.88 2.72
C VAL A 296 -1.35 12.90 1.77
N HIS A 297 -0.05 12.64 1.96
CA HIS A 297 0.76 11.67 1.20
C HIS A 297 0.73 11.82 -0.35
N GLY A 298 1.86 12.16 -0.97
CA GLY A 298 1.96 12.30 -2.43
C GLY A 298 1.77 13.72 -2.93
N PHE A 299 0.91 13.91 -3.93
CA PHE A 299 0.67 15.19 -4.63
C PHE A 299 -0.36 16.07 -3.91
N VAL A 300 -0.03 16.41 -2.65
CA VAL A 300 -0.96 17.03 -1.71
C VAL A 300 -1.51 18.37 -2.20
N ASP A 301 -0.67 19.23 -2.73
CA ASP A 301 -1.08 20.56 -3.19
C ASP A 301 -1.78 20.48 -4.55
N GLU A 302 -1.25 19.67 -5.47
CA GLU A 302 -1.80 19.54 -6.82
C GLU A 302 -3.22 18.97 -6.77
N PHE A 303 -3.43 17.94 -5.95
CA PHE A 303 -4.75 17.33 -5.80
C PHE A 303 -5.72 18.26 -5.06
N ALA A 304 -5.28 18.94 -3.98
CA ALA A 304 -6.13 19.92 -3.29
C ALA A 304 -6.54 21.07 -4.22
N ALA A 305 -5.60 21.62 -4.99
CA ALA A 305 -5.87 22.69 -5.94
C ALA A 305 -6.84 22.26 -7.06
N ASP A 306 -6.73 21.02 -7.54
CA ASP A 306 -7.68 20.47 -8.51
C ASP A 306 -9.08 20.28 -7.92
N LEU A 307 -9.19 19.78 -6.68
CA LEU A 307 -10.46 19.68 -5.96
C LEU A 307 -11.12 21.06 -5.76
N VAL A 308 -10.34 22.09 -5.40
CA VAL A 308 -10.83 23.48 -5.29
C VAL A 308 -11.37 23.99 -6.63
N LYS A 309 -10.67 23.74 -7.74
CA LYS A 309 -11.15 24.09 -9.09
C LYS A 309 -12.46 23.40 -9.45
N ARG A 310 -12.72 22.21 -8.88
CA ARG A 310 -13.96 21.44 -9.05
C ARG A 310 -15.09 21.85 -8.10
N GLY A 311 -14.85 22.82 -7.21
CA GLY A 311 -15.85 23.37 -6.30
C GLY A 311 -15.89 22.72 -4.92
N TYR A 312 -14.91 21.91 -4.54
CA TYR A 312 -14.79 21.36 -3.18
C TYR A 312 -14.01 22.30 -2.27
N ASP A 313 -14.31 22.32 -0.98
CA ASP A 313 -13.41 22.90 0.03
C ASP A 313 -12.32 21.88 0.38
N ALA A 314 -11.14 22.04 -0.23
CA ALA A 314 -9.99 21.16 -0.04
C ALA A 314 -8.74 21.91 0.40
N GLN A 315 -7.94 21.28 1.27
CA GLN A 315 -6.70 21.84 1.79
C GLN A 315 -5.63 20.76 1.94
N SER A 316 -4.41 21.04 1.50
CA SER A 316 -3.24 20.20 1.76
C SER A 316 -2.81 20.28 3.23
N LEU A 317 -2.56 19.13 3.84
CA LEU A 317 -1.93 19.05 5.17
C LEU A 317 -0.41 18.95 5.02
N ARG A 318 0.30 19.97 5.49
CA ARG A 318 1.78 20.06 5.46
C ARG A 318 2.33 20.19 6.87
N GLU A 319 3.54 19.69 7.09
CA GLU A 319 4.22 19.86 8.38
C GLU A 319 4.34 21.35 8.74
N ASP A 320 4.52 22.23 7.75
CA ASP A 320 4.60 23.70 7.89
C ASP A 320 3.23 24.42 7.97
N SER A 321 2.08 23.74 8.09
CA SER A 321 0.79 24.41 8.41
C SER A 321 0.73 24.82 9.90
N ILE A 322 1.85 25.35 10.40
CA ILE A 322 2.21 25.64 11.78
C ILE A 322 1.67 27.03 12.14
N ASP A 323 1.23 27.14 13.40
CA ASP A 323 0.85 28.35 14.13
C ASP A 323 -0.52 28.97 13.82
N ASN A 324 -1.52 28.54 14.59
CA ASN A 324 -2.11 29.37 15.64
C ASN A 324 -3.24 28.58 16.33
N TYR A 325 -2.88 27.77 17.33
CA TYR A 325 -3.76 27.69 18.51
C TYR A 325 -3.39 28.90 19.35
N VAL A 326 -4.04 30.02 19.09
CA VAL A 326 -4.27 31.02 20.14
C VAL A 326 -5.56 30.64 20.84
#